data_AF-A0A7J4M7L2-F1
#
_entry.id   AF-A0A7J4M7L2-F1
#
_cell.length_a   1.000
_cell.length_b   1.000
_cell.length_c   1.000
_cell.angle_alpha   90.00
_cell.angle_beta   90.00
_cell.angle_gamma   90.00
#
_symmetry.space_group_name_H-M   'P 1'
#
loop_
_entity.id
_entity.type
_entity.pdbx_description
1 polymer ?
#
loop_
_entity_poly.entity_id
_entity_poly.type
_entity_poly.pdbx_seq_one_letter_code
_entity_poly.pdbx_strand_id
1 'polypeptide(L)'
;PKELRLLPYYLRRMVRRGTNYVEDSFSTECKDSQIRIKPFLVTRRKVSRAVRKALRNKAKEELISWAKESTTEKIFDETLKGKIQRELSIKLKKIYPLSLCEIRILNVEKEKKE
;
A
#
# COMPACT_ATOMS: atom_id res chain seq x y z
N PRO A 1 -9.33 -1.31 15.59
CA PRO A 1 -8.35 -2.35 15.16
C PRO A 1 -6.93 -1.75 15.23
N LYS A 2 -5.97 -2.48 15.81
CA LYS A 2 -4.60 -1.94 16.00
C LYS A 2 -3.65 -2.28 14.86
N GLU A 3 -3.77 -3.48 14.31
CA GLU A 3 -2.95 -3.95 13.19
C GLU A 3 -3.82 -4.75 12.21
N LEU A 4 -3.54 -4.60 10.92
CA LEU A 4 -3.99 -5.47 9.85
C LEU A 4 -2.76 -5.99 9.12
N ARG A 5 -2.68 -7.31 8.94
CA ARG A 5 -1.55 -7.96 8.28
C ARG A 5 -2.05 -9.03 7.31
N LEU A 6 -1.54 -8.97 6.09
CA LEU A 6 -1.74 -10.05 5.11
C LEU A 6 -0.92 -11.28 5.49
N LEU A 7 -1.54 -12.43 5.29
CA LEU A 7 -0.93 -13.71 5.58
C LEU A 7 0.27 -13.96 4.66
N PRO A 8 1.45 -14.33 5.18
CA PRO A 8 2.67 -14.48 4.37
C PRO A 8 2.53 -15.48 3.20
N TYR A 9 1.70 -16.52 3.35
CA TYR A 9 1.47 -17.50 2.29
C TYR A 9 0.73 -16.90 1.09
N TYR A 10 -0.16 -15.92 1.30
CA TYR A 10 -0.85 -15.23 0.21
C TYR A 10 0.15 -14.47 -0.65
N LEU A 11 1.02 -13.68 -0.04
CA LEU A 11 2.05 -12.90 -0.75
C LEU A 11 3.02 -13.79 -1.53
N ARG A 12 3.47 -14.90 -0.93
CA ARG A 12 4.37 -15.85 -1.59
C ARG A 12 3.77 -16.46 -2.85
N ARG A 13 2.46 -16.74 -2.89
CA ARG A 13 1.77 -17.28 -4.07
C ARG A 13 1.64 -16.25 -5.20
N MET A 14 1.65 -14.97 -4.88
CA MET A 14 1.47 -13.89 -5.85
C MET A 14 2.78 -13.47 -6.52
N VAL A 15 3.92 -13.65 -5.84
CA VAL A 15 5.23 -13.40 -6.43
C VAL A 15 5.63 -14.56 -7.35
N ARG A 16 5.84 -14.27 -8.62
CA ARG A 16 6.25 -15.26 -9.63
C ARG A 16 7.64 -14.98 -10.17
N ARG A 17 8.35 -16.01 -10.66
CA ARG A 17 9.63 -15.84 -11.36
C ARG A 17 9.42 -14.94 -12.58
N GLY A 18 10.34 -14.01 -12.81
CA GLY A 18 10.25 -13.06 -13.92
C GLY A 18 9.42 -11.80 -13.63
N THR A 19 8.96 -11.62 -12.38
CA THR A 19 8.33 -10.38 -11.89
C THR A 19 9.27 -9.64 -10.94
N ASN A 20 8.98 -8.37 -10.65
CA ASN A 20 9.57 -7.67 -9.53
C ASN A 20 8.49 -7.30 -8.52
N TYR A 21 8.80 -7.45 -7.24
CA TYR A 21 8.01 -6.86 -6.18
C TYR A 21 8.60 -5.50 -5.80
N VAL A 22 7.72 -4.56 -5.43
CA VAL A 22 8.07 -3.24 -4.92
C VAL A 22 7.39 -3.09 -3.57
N GLU A 23 8.22 -2.86 -2.55
CA GLU A 23 7.78 -2.63 -1.18
C GLU A 23 8.22 -1.23 -0.74
N ASP A 24 7.44 -0.67 0.17
CA ASP A 24 7.82 0.51 0.95
C ASP A 24 7.30 0.37 2.38
N SER A 25 7.83 1.21 3.27
CA SER A 25 7.33 1.35 4.63
C SER A 25 7.46 2.80 5.04
N PHE A 26 6.33 3.46 5.28
CA PHE A 26 6.32 4.84 5.75
C PHE A 26 5.22 5.04 6.79
N SER A 27 5.47 6.00 7.68
CA SER A 27 4.48 6.49 8.63
C SER A 27 3.79 7.72 8.05
N THR A 28 2.49 7.85 8.30
CA THR A 28 1.67 8.97 7.86
C THR A 28 0.67 9.34 8.95
N GLU A 29 0.33 10.62 9.01
CA GLU A 29 -0.67 11.13 9.94
C GLU A 29 -2.04 11.04 9.29
N CYS A 30 -2.96 10.45 10.02
CA CYS A 30 -4.39 10.54 9.79
C CYS A 30 -4.98 11.59 10.72
N LYS A 31 -6.29 11.84 10.57
CA LYS A 31 -7.00 12.78 11.44
C LYS A 31 -6.82 12.45 12.92
N ASP A 32 -6.96 11.17 13.26
CA ASP A 32 -7.06 10.72 14.66
C ASP A 32 -5.81 9.98 15.16
N SER A 33 -4.93 9.52 14.26
CA SER A 33 -3.79 8.69 14.65
C SER A 33 -2.63 8.76 13.67
N GLN A 34 -1.45 8.35 14.10
CA GLN A 34 -0.32 8.10 13.24
C GLN A 34 -0.29 6.62 12.87
N ILE A 35 -0.33 6.31 11.57
CA ILE A 35 -0.33 4.95 11.05
C ILE A 35 0.92 4.66 10.21
N ARG A 36 1.40 3.42 10.25
CA ARG A 36 2.41 2.89 9.35
C ARG A 36 1.77 2.02 8.29
N ILE A 37 2.00 2.36 7.03
CA ILE A 37 1.49 1.63 5.88
C ILE A 37 2.67 0.97 5.16
N LYS A 38 2.55 -0.35 4.91
CA LYS A 38 3.52 -1.11 4.12
C LYS A 38 2.85 -1.62 2.84
N PRO A 39 2.86 -0.86 1.74
CA PRO A 39 2.33 -1.33 0.47
C PRO A 39 3.19 -2.45 -0.13
N PHE A 40 2.55 -3.35 -0.86
CA PHE A 40 3.16 -4.45 -1.58
C PHE A 40 2.62 -4.49 -3.01
N LEU A 41 3.49 -4.20 -3.96
CA LEU A 41 3.15 -4.17 -5.38
C LEU A 41 3.92 -5.28 -6.10
N VAL A 42 3.29 -5.92 -7.09
CA VAL A 42 3.95 -6.87 -7.98
C VAL A 42 3.75 -6.42 -9.41
N THR A 43 4.85 -6.32 -10.16
CA THR A 43 4.82 -5.97 -11.58
C THR A 43 4.55 -7.20 -12.44
N ARG A 44 3.91 -7.03 -13.61
CA ARG A 44 3.65 -8.16 -14.52
C ARG A 44 4.92 -8.80 -15.08
N ARG A 45 6.01 -8.04 -15.24
CA ARG A 45 7.31 -8.51 -15.71
C ARG A 45 8.44 -7.81 -14.96
N LYS A 46 9.69 -8.23 -15.21
CA LYS A 46 10.87 -7.51 -14.74
C LYS A 46 10.88 -6.09 -15.31
N VAL A 47 11.18 -5.13 -14.45
CA VAL A 47 11.19 -3.70 -14.77
C VAL A 47 12.49 -3.05 -14.30
N SER A 48 12.86 -1.95 -14.96
CA SER A 48 14.06 -1.19 -14.61
C SER A 48 13.96 -0.59 -13.20
N ARG A 49 15.13 -0.21 -12.64
CA ARG A 49 15.18 0.46 -11.32
C ARG A 49 14.41 1.78 -11.31
N ALA A 50 14.43 2.52 -12.41
CA ALA A 50 13.71 3.79 -12.56
C ALA A 50 12.19 3.60 -12.43
N VAL A 51 11.63 2.60 -13.13
CA VAL A 51 10.19 2.29 -13.06
C VAL A 51 9.80 1.85 -11.64
N ARG A 52 10.62 1.03 -10.98
CA ARG A 52 10.36 0.63 -9.58
C ARG A 52 10.36 1.82 -8.62
N LYS A 53 11.29 2.77 -8.80
CA LYS A 53 11.37 4.01 -8.02
C LYS A 53 10.14 4.89 -8.27
N ALA A 54 9.74 5.05 -9.53
CA ALA A 54 8.55 5.82 -9.90
C ALA A 54 7.27 5.22 -9.28
N LEU A 55 7.08 3.90 -9.37
CA LEU A 55 5.96 3.20 -8.74
C LEU A 55 5.94 3.40 -7.22
N ARG A 56 7.09 3.27 -6.57
CA ARG A 56 7.20 3.45 -5.11
C ARG A 56 6.83 4.87 -4.69
N ASN A 57 7.43 5.86 -5.34
CA ASN A 57 7.21 7.27 -5.01
C ASN A 57 5.74 7.66 -5.24
N LYS A 58 5.16 7.25 -6.36
CA LYS A 58 3.76 7.55 -6.66
C LYS A 58 2.82 6.85 -5.70
N ALA A 59 3.09 5.60 -5.34
CA ALA A 59 2.27 4.88 -4.36
C ALA A 59 2.31 5.54 -2.99
N LYS A 60 3.49 5.98 -2.55
CA LYS A 60 3.66 6.71 -1.29
C LYS A 60 2.90 8.04 -1.30
N GLU A 61 3.01 8.81 -2.38
CA GLU A 61 2.30 10.09 -2.52
C GLU A 61 0.77 9.92 -2.39
N GLU A 62 0.20 8.98 -3.14
CA GLU A 62 -1.26 8.74 -3.15
C GLU A 62 -1.78 8.16 -1.83
N LEU A 63 -0.98 7.32 -1.16
CA LEU A 63 -1.37 6.79 0.15
C LEU A 63 -1.28 7.86 1.25
N ILE A 64 -0.30 8.77 1.18
CA ILE A 64 -0.19 9.88 2.14
C ILE A 64 -1.35 10.87 1.96
N SER A 65 -1.70 11.23 0.72
CA SER A 65 -2.83 12.14 0.48
C SER A 65 -4.14 11.56 1.00
N TRP A 66 -4.41 10.29 0.67
CA TRP A 66 -5.63 9.62 1.11
C TRP A 66 -5.67 9.41 2.65
N ALA A 67 -4.53 9.12 3.28
CA ALA A 67 -4.45 8.94 4.73
C ALA A 67 -4.72 10.22 5.52
N LYS A 68 -4.31 11.39 5.00
CA LYS A 68 -4.57 12.70 5.63
C LYS A 68 -6.06 13.07 5.67
N GLU A 69 -6.81 12.65 4.66
CA GLU A 69 -8.23 12.98 4.53
C GLU A 69 -9.15 12.04 5.33
N SER A 70 -8.64 10.87 5.71
CA SER A 70 -9.42 9.77 6.28
C SER A 70 -9.18 9.58 7.78
N THR A 71 -10.18 9.01 8.46
CA THR A 71 -10.09 8.55 9.85
C THR A 71 -9.53 7.14 9.90
N THR A 72 -8.92 6.76 11.02
CA THR A 72 -8.27 5.45 11.18
C THR A 72 -9.23 4.29 10.86
N GLU A 73 -10.46 4.35 11.36
CA GLU A 73 -11.47 3.31 11.16
C GLU A 73 -11.86 3.13 9.69
N LYS A 74 -12.09 4.26 8.99
CA LYS A 74 -12.38 4.25 7.56
C LYS A 74 -11.23 3.64 6.77
N ILE A 75 -10.00 3.88 7.21
CA ILE A 75 -8.82 3.34 6.55
C ILE A 75 -8.78 1.81 6.63
N PHE A 76 -9.07 1.26 7.81
CA PHE A 76 -9.17 -0.18 8.00
C PHE A 76 -10.30 -0.79 7.17
N ASP A 77 -11.48 -0.18 7.20
CA ASP A 77 -12.65 -0.67 6.45
C ASP A 77 -12.42 -0.65 4.93
N GLU A 78 -11.91 0.45 4.38
CA GLU A 78 -11.62 0.56 2.94
C GLU A 78 -10.46 -0.37 2.51
N THR A 79 -9.51 -0.64 3.40
CA THR A 79 -8.42 -1.62 3.17
C THR A 79 -8.97 -3.04 3.11
N LEU A 80 -9.87 -3.40 4.02
CA LEU A 80 -10.54 -4.71 4.03
C LEU A 80 -11.43 -4.92 2.81
N LYS A 81 -12.12 -3.88 2.37
CA LYS A 81 -12.95 -3.88 1.14
C LYS A 81 -12.12 -3.89 -0.15
N GLY A 82 -10.82 -3.64 -0.08
CA GLY A 82 -9.93 -3.59 -1.24
C GLY A 82 -10.09 -2.31 -2.09
N LYS A 83 -10.75 -1.27 -1.56
CA LYS A 83 -11.08 -0.07 -2.35
C LYS A 83 -9.84 0.76 -2.65
N ILE A 84 -9.01 1.01 -1.64
CA ILE A 84 -7.74 1.74 -1.76
C ILE A 84 -6.83 1.05 -2.75
N GLN A 85 -6.74 -0.28 -2.67
CA GLN A 85 -5.92 -1.11 -3.54
C GLN A 85 -6.33 -0.97 -5.02
N ARG A 86 -7.64 -0.94 -5.30
CA ARG A 86 -8.19 -0.77 -6.65
C ARG A 86 -7.90 0.62 -7.20
N GLU A 87 -8.18 1.66 -6.43
CA GLU A 87 -7.93 3.05 -6.82
C GLU A 87 -6.43 3.30 -7.06
N LEU A 88 -5.58 2.79 -6.16
CA LEU A 88 -4.13 2.86 -6.28
C LEU A 88 -3.65 2.12 -7.53
N SER A 89 -4.18 0.93 -7.81
CA SER A 89 -3.83 0.16 -9.00
C SER A 89 -4.17 0.90 -10.29
N ILE A 90 -5.29 1.63 -10.35
CA ILE A 90 -5.68 2.42 -11.53
C ILE A 90 -4.70 3.56 -11.75
N LYS A 91 -4.33 4.28 -10.68
CA LYS A 91 -3.38 5.39 -10.76
C LYS A 91 -1.98 4.91 -11.17
N LEU A 92 -1.50 3.81 -10.57
CA LEU A 92 -0.19 3.24 -10.87
C LEU A 92 -0.09 2.60 -12.26
N LYS A 93 -1.23 2.16 -12.85
CA LYS A 93 -1.28 1.61 -14.21
C LYS A 93 -0.75 2.59 -15.25
N LYS A 94 -0.84 3.91 -15.01
CA LYS A 94 -0.25 4.95 -15.89
C LYS A 94 1.27 4.85 -15.99
N ILE A 95 1.94 4.41 -14.94
CA ILE A 95 3.40 4.20 -14.91
C ILE A 95 3.74 2.83 -15.48
N TYR A 96 3.11 1.78 -14.93
CA TYR A 96 3.32 0.41 -15.38
C TYR A 96 2.18 -0.50 -14.88
N PRO A 97 1.69 -1.46 -15.70
CA PRO A 97 0.64 -2.38 -15.28
C PRO A 97 1.12 -3.34 -14.19
N LEU A 98 0.41 -3.36 -13.07
CA LEU A 98 0.67 -4.26 -11.95
C LEU A 98 -0.10 -5.59 -12.11
N SER A 99 0.44 -6.67 -11.54
CA SER A 99 -0.28 -7.94 -11.33
C SER A 99 -0.97 -7.97 -9.98
N LEU A 100 -0.40 -7.28 -8.98
CA LEU A 100 -0.96 -7.17 -7.64
C LEU A 100 -0.64 -5.80 -7.05
N CYS A 101 -1.62 -5.23 -6.34
CA CYS A 101 -1.48 -4.04 -5.53
C CYS A 101 -2.19 -4.30 -4.20
N GLU A 102 -1.46 -4.43 -3.12
CA GLU A 102 -1.99 -4.80 -1.80
C GLU A 102 -1.34 -4.00 -0.68
N ILE A 103 -1.99 -3.93 0.48
CA ILE A 103 -1.41 -3.39 1.71
C ILE A 103 -0.97 -4.57 2.58
N ARG A 104 0.34 -4.74 2.74
CA ARG A 104 0.93 -5.86 3.47
C ARG A 104 0.62 -5.81 4.95
N ILE A 105 0.89 -4.65 5.53
CA ILE A 105 0.78 -4.36 6.96
C ILE A 105 0.26 -2.93 7.07
N LEU A 106 -0.76 -2.76 7.90
CA LEU A 106 -1.27 -1.48 8.34
C LEU A 106 -1.25 -1.51 9.86
N ASN A 107 -0.46 -0.63 10.48
CA ASN A 107 -0.26 -0.62 11.92
C ASN A 107 -0.52 0.79 12.47
N VAL A 108 -1.25 0.90 13.58
CA VAL A 108 -1.42 2.17 14.30
C VAL A 108 -0.23 2.33 15.25
N GLU A 109 0.58 3.38 15.05
CA GLU A 109 1.77 3.63 15.88
C GLU A 109 1.44 4.46 17.12
N LYS A 110 0.63 5.52 16.94
CA LYS A 110 0.23 6.42 18.01
C LYS A 110 -1.22 6.81 17.80
N GLU A 111 -2.06 6.60 18.80
CA GLU A 111 -3.37 7.23 18.87
C GLU A 111 -3.14 8.68 19.31
N LYS A 112 -3.68 9.67 18.59
CA LYS A 112 -3.75 11.03 19.14
C LYS A 112 -4.81 10.97 20.25
N LYS A 113 -4.38 10.66 21.46
CA LYS A 113 -5.15 11.00 22.65
C LYS A 113 -4.97 12.49 22.85
N GLU A 114 -6.04 13.26 22.65
CA GLU A 114 -6.22 14.50 23.40
C GLU A 114 -6.23 14.18 24.90
#